data_AF-A0A7W1JGY0-F1
#
_entry.id   AF-A0A7W1JGY0-F1
#
_cell.length_a   1.000
_cell.length_b   1.000
_cell.length_c   1.000
_cell.angle_alpha   90.00
_cell.angle_beta   90.00
_cell.angle_gamma   90.00
#
_symmetry.space_group_name_H-M   'P 1'
#
loop_
_entity.id
_entity.type
_entity.pdbx_description
1 polymer ?
#
loop_
_entity_poly.entity_id
_entity_poly.type
_entity_poly.pdbx_seq_one_letter_code
_entity_poly.pdbx_strand_id
1 'polypeptide(L)'
;LNDRRRRALILVTDGEDRNSQYKQDQLFARLREEDVQIYVIGFVNELEKESGFIRKSKREKSVDLLNRLAKETGGRAFFPTTLKELPDIANEITRDMRTQYVISYNPTNKARDGSFRAIRVAIADAPGKDKRIAVTRTGYNAPRGGVAPPTSSPSPSSGAPTPATPPATRSTSATRP
;
A
#
# COMPACT_ATOMS: atom_id res chain seq x y z
N LEU A 1 12.02 -5.39 12.20
CA LEU A 1 10.56 -5.29 11.97
C LEU A 1 10.35 -3.96 11.26
N ASN A 2 10.14 -3.93 9.94
CA ASN A 2 9.83 -2.69 9.25
C ASN A 2 8.53 -2.13 9.84
N ASP A 3 8.58 -0.94 10.42
CA ASP A 3 7.40 -0.19 10.85
C ASP A 3 6.63 0.21 9.59
N ARG A 4 5.84 -0.74 9.08
CA ARG A 4 5.04 -0.58 7.86
C ARG A 4 3.80 0.20 8.24
N ARG A 5 3.99 1.47 8.61
CA ARG A 5 2.91 2.43 8.84
C ARG A 5 2.04 2.46 7.60
N ARG A 6 0.79 2.01 7.77
CA ARG A 6 -0.20 2.05 6.70
C ARG A 6 -0.58 3.51 6.46
N ARG A 7 -0.47 3.92 5.20
CA ARG A 7 -0.79 5.28 4.77
C ARG A 7 -2.18 5.28 4.15
N ALA A 8 -3.04 6.17 4.64
CA ALA A 8 -4.33 6.44 4.02
C ALA A 8 -4.33 7.86 3.46
N LEU A 9 -4.92 8.03 2.29
CA LEU A 9 -5.14 9.32 1.65
C LEU A 9 -6.64 9.52 1.47
N ILE A 10 -7.17 10.64 1.94
CA ILE A 10 -8.54 11.07 1.67
C ILE A 10 -8.47 12.13 0.57
N LEU A 11 -8.95 11.79 -0.61
CA LEU A 11 -9.00 12.68 -1.77
C LEU A 11 -10.39 13.28 -1.87
N VAL A 12 -10.49 14.61 -1.80
CA VAL A 12 -11.74 15.34 -2.02
C VAL A 12 -11.61 16.08 -3.35
N THR A 13 -12.50 15.82 -4.30
CA THR A 13 -12.41 16.38 -5.66
C THR A 13 -13.81 16.46 -6.31
N ASP A 14 -14.00 17.39 -7.22
CA ASP A 14 -15.15 17.44 -8.13
C ASP A 14 -15.06 16.41 -9.28
N GLY A 15 -13.89 15.77 -9.44
CA GLY A 15 -13.62 14.78 -10.49
C GLY A 15 -13.42 15.40 -11.87
N GLU A 16 -13.31 16.72 -11.99
CA GLU A 16 -13.06 17.36 -13.27
C GLU A 16 -11.55 17.36 -13.56
N ASP A 17 -11.12 16.50 -14.48
CA ASP A 17 -9.74 16.46 -14.95
C ASP A 17 -9.45 17.68 -15.84
N ARG A 18 -8.85 18.71 -15.26
CA ARG A 18 -8.55 19.97 -15.96
C ARG A 18 -7.14 20.03 -16.55
N ASN A 19 -6.15 19.34 -15.97
CA ASN A 19 -4.76 19.40 -16.43
C ASN A 19 -3.83 18.31 -15.83
N SER A 20 -4.10 17.04 -16.11
CA SER A 20 -3.26 15.93 -15.61
C SER A 20 -1.87 15.87 -16.26
N GLN A 21 -0.82 16.01 -15.46
CA GLN A 21 0.59 15.86 -15.87
C GLN A 21 1.02 14.40 -16.12
N TYR A 22 0.31 13.43 -15.52
CA TYR A 22 0.61 12.01 -15.64
C TYR A 22 -0.47 11.26 -16.44
N LYS A 23 -0.04 10.37 -17.33
CA LYS A 23 -0.95 9.44 -18.00
C LYS A 23 -1.54 8.47 -16.98
N GLN A 24 -2.82 8.16 -17.11
CA GLN A 24 -3.58 7.28 -16.21
C GLN A 24 -2.84 5.99 -15.84
N ASP A 25 -2.19 5.33 -16.80
CA ASP A 25 -1.47 4.08 -16.57
C ASP A 25 -0.23 4.22 -15.68
N GLN A 26 0.48 5.34 -15.76
CA GLN A 26 1.63 5.63 -14.91
C GLN A 26 1.21 5.87 -13.47
N LEU A 27 0.07 6.55 -13.26
CA LEU A 27 -0.52 6.74 -11.94
C LEU A 27 -0.84 5.38 -11.30
N PHE A 28 -1.54 4.50 -12.01
CA PHE A 28 -1.89 3.18 -11.47
C PHE A 28 -0.66 2.30 -11.23
N ALA A 29 0.36 2.35 -12.09
CA ALA A 29 1.61 1.64 -11.85
C ALA A 29 2.28 2.08 -10.54
N ARG A 30 2.40 3.39 -10.30
CA ARG A 30 2.95 3.93 -9.05
C ARG A 30 2.09 3.60 -7.83
N LEU A 31 0.78 3.68 -7.94
CA LEU A 31 -0.14 3.34 -6.84
C LEU A 31 -0.09 1.87 -6.43
N ARG A 32 0.25 0.97 -7.36
CA ARG A 32 0.46 -0.45 -7.04
C ARG A 32 1.78 -0.70 -6.31
N GLU A 33 2.81 0.08 -6.62
CA GLU A 33 4.11 0.02 -5.93
C GLU A 33 4.04 0.61 -4.53
N GLU A 34 3.32 1.72 -4.37
CA GLU A 34 3.14 2.40 -3.09
C GLU A 34 2.05 1.71 -2.24
N ASP A 35 2.36 1.38 -0.99
CA ASP A 35 1.40 0.81 -0.03
C ASP A 35 0.52 1.91 0.59
N VAL A 36 -0.31 2.55 -0.23
CA VAL A 36 -1.26 3.60 0.16
C VAL A 36 -2.69 3.14 -0.16
N GLN A 37 -3.61 3.40 0.77
CA GLN A 37 -5.06 3.20 0.60
C GLN A 37 -5.73 4.56 0.33
N ILE A 38 -6.50 4.68 -0.76
CA ILE A 38 -7.13 5.96 -1.13
C ILE A 38 -8.64 5.87 -0.95
N TYR A 39 -9.19 6.77 -0.13
CA TYR A 39 -10.62 7.05 -0.04
C TYR A 39 -10.93 8.31 -0.82
N VAL A 40 -11.97 8.27 -1.66
CA VAL A 40 -12.31 9.39 -2.54
C VAL A 40 -13.68 9.94 -2.17
N ILE A 41 -13.81 11.26 -2.07
CA ILE A 41 -15.08 11.97 -1.92
C ILE A 41 -15.24 12.86 -3.16
N GLY A 42 -16.14 12.45 -4.05
CA GLY A 42 -16.37 13.04 -5.37
C GLY A 42 -17.61 13.92 -5.43
N PHE A 43 -17.47 15.23 -5.60
CA PHE A 43 -18.59 16.15 -5.82
C PHE A 43 -18.92 16.30 -7.30
N VAL A 44 -19.55 15.27 -7.87
CA VAL A 44 -19.83 15.20 -9.32
C VAL A 44 -21.21 15.77 -9.70
N ASN A 45 -21.86 16.51 -8.80
CA ASN A 45 -23.25 16.94 -8.95
C ASN A 45 -23.42 18.08 -9.97
N GLU A 46 -22.41 18.90 -10.12
CA GLU A 46 -22.38 20.04 -11.06
C GLU A 46 -21.91 19.65 -12.47
N LEU A 47 -21.41 18.42 -12.65
CA LEU A 47 -21.02 17.93 -13.97
C LEU A 47 -22.27 17.68 -14.82
N GLU A 48 -22.37 18.40 -15.94
CA GLU A 48 -23.48 18.29 -16.89
C GLU A 48 -23.74 16.83 -17.29
N LYS A 49 -25.01 16.44 -17.22
CA LYS A 49 -25.52 15.17 -17.76
C LYS A 49 -25.75 15.26 -19.26
N GLU A 50 -24.92 16.00 -20.01
CA GLU A 50 -24.96 15.91 -21.48
C GLU A 50 -24.41 14.54 -21.89
N SER A 51 -25.32 13.59 -21.96
CA SER A 51 -25.13 12.22 -22.40
C SER A 51 -25.87 12.08 -23.72
N GLY A 52 -25.13 12.04 -24.84
CA GLY A 52 -25.68 11.48 -26.07
C GLY A 52 -25.74 9.95 -25.94
N PHE A 53 -26.75 9.30 -26.53
CA PHE A 53 -26.97 7.83 -26.51
C PHE A 53 -25.74 6.95 -26.87
N ILE A 54 -24.65 7.54 -27.37
CA ILE A 54 -23.44 6.86 -27.86
C ILE A 54 -22.18 7.19 -27.00
N ARG A 55 -22.18 8.22 -26.15
CA ARG A 55 -20.96 8.67 -25.43
C ARG A 55 -21.21 8.86 -23.94
N LYS A 56 -20.35 8.25 -23.11
CA LYS A 56 -20.31 8.48 -21.66
C LYS A 56 -20.19 9.97 -21.35
N SER A 57 -21.05 10.46 -20.46
CA SER A 57 -21.01 11.84 -19.96
C SER A 57 -19.69 12.12 -19.22
N LYS A 58 -19.34 13.42 -19.06
CA LYS A 58 -18.18 13.82 -18.25
C LYS A 58 -18.30 13.24 -16.82
N ARG A 59 -19.50 13.31 -16.24
CA ARG A 59 -19.81 12.73 -14.93
C ARG A 59 -19.47 11.25 -14.83
N GLU A 60 -19.94 10.43 -15.77
CA GLU A 60 -19.69 8.98 -15.76
C GLU A 60 -18.20 8.66 -15.84
N LYS A 61 -17.46 9.37 -16.69
CA LYS A 61 -16.00 9.18 -16.81
C LYS A 61 -15.28 9.51 -15.50
N SER A 62 -15.65 10.61 -14.85
CA SER A 62 -15.11 11.00 -13.55
C SER A 62 -15.43 9.97 -12.46
N VAL A 63 -16.68 9.54 -12.36
CA VAL A 63 -17.11 8.52 -11.40
C VAL A 63 -16.37 7.20 -11.61
N ASP A 64 -16.25 6.75 -12.85
CA ASP A 64 -15.52 5.51 -13.19
C ASP A 64 -14.04 5.60 -12.82
N LEU A 65 -13.40 6.74 -13.11
CA LEU A 65 -11.99 6.97 -12.78
C LEU A 65 -11.77 6.95 -11.27
N LEU A 66 -12.58 7.69 -10.51
CA LEU A 66 -12.48 7.79 -9.05
C LEU A 66 -12.77 6.45 -8.37
N ASN A 67 -13.76 5.70 -8.86
CA ASN A 67 -14.03 4.34 -8.41
C ASN A 67 -12.85 3.41 -8.67
N ARG A 68 -12.24 3.48 -9.85
CA ARG A 68 -11.07 2.66 -10.20
C ARG A 68 -9.87 2.99 -9.33
N LEU A 69 -9.64 4.27 -9.05
CA LEU A 69 -8.57 4.76 -8.17
C LEU A 69 -8.69 4.18 -6.76
N ALA A 70 -9.89 4.28 -6.17
CA ALA A 70 -10.16 3.74 -4.85
C ALA A 70 -10.03 2.21 -4.83
N LYS A 71 -10.59 1.52 -5.83
CA LYS A 71 -10.58 0.05 -5.92
C LYS A 71 -9.18 -0.54 -6.05
N GLU A 72 -8.33 0.04 -6.91
CA GLU A 72 -6.95 -0.44 -7.10
C GLU A 72 -6.12 -0.33 -5.81
N THR A 73 -6.38 0.70 -5.00
CA THR A 73 -5.67 0.92 -3.74
C THR A 73 -6.32 0.21 -2.54
N GLY A 74 -7.47 -0.43 -2.74
CA GLY A 74 -8.23 -1.12 -1.69
C GLY A 74 -9.03 -0.18 -0.78
N GLY A 75 -9.28 1.06 -1.19
CA GLY A 75 -10.20 1.98 -0.51
C GLY A 75 -11.57 2.04 -1.20
N ARG A 76 -12.32 3.12 -0.96
CA ARG A 76 -13.67 3.33 -1.51
C ARG A 76 -13.89 4.76 -1.98
N ALA A 77 -14.77 4.92 -2.96
CA ALA A 77 -15.21 6.21 -3.45
C ALA A 77 -16.65 6.48 -2.99
N PHE A 78 -16.89 7.71 -2.55
CA PHE A 78 -18.18 8.22 -2.08
C PHE A 78 -18.56 9.43 -2.93
N PHE A 79 -19.82 9.52 -3.32
CA PHE A 79 -20.32 10.60 -4.16
C PHE A 79 -21.52 11.24 -3.48
N PRO A 80 -21.30 12.10 -2.46
CA PRO A 80 -22.39 12.70 -1.70
C PRO A 80 -23.26 13.58 -2.60
N THR A 81 -24.57 13.54 -2.38
CA THR A 81 -25.49 14.46 -3.08
C THR A 81 -25.54 15.80 -2.36
N THR A 82 -25.40 15.77 -1.04
CA THR A 82 -25.47 16.94 -0.15
C THR A 82 -24.30 16.96 0.84
N LEU A 83 -23.92 18.15 1.30
CA LEU A 83 -22.88 18.32 2.33
C LEU A 83 -23.25 17.66 3.67
N LYS A 84 -24.54 17.40 3.91
CA LYS A 84 -25.03 16.76 5.13
C LYS A 84 -24.62 15.29 5.25
N GLU A 85 -24.23 14.64 4.14
CA GLU A 85 -23.77 13.25 4.11
C GLU A 85 -22.29 13.09 4.51
N LEU A 86 -21.51 14.17 4.53
CA LEU A 86 -20.08 14.12 4.84
C LEU A 86 -19.73 13.53 6.22
N PRO A 87 -20.47 13.86 7.30
CA PRO A 87 -20.21 13.25 8.61
C PRO A 87 -20.38 11.72 8.59
N ASP A 88 -21.39 11.22 7.90
CA ASP A 88 -21.65 9.78 7.79
C ASP A 88 -20.56 9.08 6.96
N ILE A 89 -20.16 9.69 5.84
CA ILE A 89 -19.04 9.20 5.02
C ILE A 89 -17.74 9.17 5.83
N ALA A 90 -17.44 10.21 6.61
CA ALA A 90 -16.25 10.27 7.45
C ALA A 90 -16.25 9.18 8.52
N ASN A 91 -17.42 8.89 9.12
CA ASN A 91 -17.59 7.79 10.06
C ASN A 91 -17.35 6.43 9.39
N GLU A 92 -17.82 6.26 8.15
CA GLU A 92 -17.62 5.04 7.37
C GLU A 92 -16.13 4.81 7.05
N ILE A 93 -15.42 5.84 6.58
CA ILE A 93 -13.98 5.79 6.35
C ILE A 93 -13.24 5.46 7.65
N THR A 94 -13.62 6.09 8.76
CA THR A 94 -13.01 5.82 10.07
C THR A 94 -13.21 4.37 10.50
N ARG A 95 -14.41 3.81 10.27
CA ARG A 95 -14.68 2.39 10.56
C ARG A 95 -13.82 1.49 9.68
N ASP A 96 -13.73 1.75 8.38
CA ASP A 96 -12.89 0.97 7.45
C ASP A 96 -11.41 0.99 7.86
N MET A 97 -10.90 2.15 8.27
CA MET A 97 -9.52 2.30 8.76
C MET A 97 -9.26 1.53 10.06
N ARG A 98 -10.28 1.35 10.91
CA ARG A 98 -10.18 0.59 12.16
C ARG A 98 -10.31 -0.92 11.94
N THR A 99 -11.10 -1.36 10.97
CA THR A 99 -11.39 -2.78 10.71
C THR A 99 -10.58 -3.31 9.53
N GLN A 100 -9.25 -3.32 9.66
CA GLN A 100 -8.37 -3.87 8.63
C GLN A 100 -7.80 -5.24 9.03
N TYR A 101 -7.93 -6.22 8.14
CA TYR A 101 -7.41 -7.56 8.32
C TYR A 101 -6.20 -7.81 7.42
N VAL A 102 -5.23 -8.59 7.88
CA VAL A 102 -4.13 -9.09 7.05
C VAL A 102 -4.39 -10.55 6.75
N ILE A 103 -4.46 -10.87 5.46
CA ILE A 103 -4.58 -12.25 4.98
C ILE A 103 -3.31 -12.56 4.20
N SER A 104 -2.66 -13.67 4.56
CA SER A 104 -1.48 -14.17 3.85
C SER A 104 -1.85 -15.45 3.10
N TYR A 105 -1.34 -15.58 1.88
CA TYR A 105 -1.49 -16.79 1.10
C TYR A 105 -0.18 -17.08 0.35
N ASN A 106 0.05 -18.34 0.02
CA ASN A 106 1.18 -18.75 -0.80
C ASN A 106 0.71 -18.94 -2.25
N PRO A 107 1.22 -18.17 -3.23
CA PRO A 107 0.82 -18.34 -4.61
C PRO A 107 1.34 -19.67 -5.17
N THR A 108 0.51 -20.36 -5.95
CA THR A 108 0.90 -21.58 -6.68
C THR A 108 1.91 -21.27 -7.78
N ASN A 109 1.77 -20.14 -8.47
CA ASN A 109 2.75 -19.64 -9.42
C ASN A 109 3.93 -18.97 -8.67
N LYS A 110 5.15 -19.51 -8.80
CA LYS A 110 6.38 -18.98 -8.17
C LYS A 110 7.23 -18.10 -9.09
N ALA A 111 6.81 -17.85 -10.33
CA ALA A 111 7.56 -17.04 -11.29
C ALA A 111 7.79 -15.61 -10.78
N ARG A 112 9.02 -15.11 -10.93
CA ARG A 112 9.45 -13.75 -10.55
C ARG A 112 9.68 -12.90 -11.79
N ASP A 113 8.62 -12.77 -12.59
CA ASP A 113 8.65 -12.15 -13.92
C ASP A 113 8.20 -10.68 -13.93
N GLY A 114 7.74 -10.15 -12.78
CA GLY A 114 7.15 -8.81 -12.73
C GLY A 114 5.71 -8.75 -13.21
N SER A 115 5.09 -9.88 -13.57
CA SER A 115 3.71 -9.92 -14.05
C SER A 115 2.71 -9.49 -12.97
N PHE A 116 1.61 -8.87 -13.38
CA PHE A 116 0.52 -8.53 -12.48
C PHE A 116 -0.27 -9.78 -12.10
N ARG A 117 -0.53 -9.94 -10.80
CA ARG A 117 -1.26 -11.07 -10.23
C ARG A 117 -2.51 -10.54 -9.55
N ALA A 118 -3.66 -10.82 -10.16
CA ALA A 118 -4.96 -10.46 -9.59
C ALA A 118 -5.25 -11.26 -8.32
N ILE A 119 -5.82 -10.60 -7.32
CA ILE A 119 -6.28 -11.21 -6.07
C ILE A 119 -7.76 -10.91 -5.93
N ARG A 120 -8.54 -11.93 -5.53
CA ARG A 120 -9.93 -11.78 -5.13
C ARG A 120 -10.14 -12.50 -3.82
N VAL A 121 -10.68 -11.79 -2.84
CA VAL A 121 -11.10 -12.37 -1.57
C VAL A 121 -12.62 -12.48 -1.58
N ALA A 122 -13.13 -13.68 -1.36
CA ALA A 122 -14.54 -13.96 -1.17
C ALA A 122 -14.78 -14.35 0.29
N ILE A 123 -15.82 -13.80 0.90
CA ILE A 123 -16.25 -14.18 2.24
C ILE A 123 -17.37 -15.22 2.06
N ALA A 124 -17.26 -16.35 2.74
CA ALA A 124 -18.31 -17.37 2.71
C ALA A 124 -19.56 -16.85 3.41
N ASP A 125 -20.72 -17.06 2.78
CA ASP A 125 -22.01 -16.75 3.39
C ASP A 125 -22.25 -17.70 4.57
N ALA A 126 -22.75 -17.18 5.69
CA ALA A 126 -23.13 -17.96 6.86
C ALA A 126 -24.65 -17.86 7.08
N PRO A 127 -25.35 -18.95 7.38
CA PRO A 127 -26.79 -18.91 7.66
C PRO A 127 -27.13 -17.91 8.77
N GLY A 128 -28.10 -17.04 8.53
CA GLY A 128 -28.56 -16.04 9.50
C GLY A 128 -27.59 -14.89 9.76
N LYS A 129 -26.56 -14.68 8.93
CA LYS A 129 -25.65 -13.54 9.04
C LYS A 129 -25.76 -12.62 7.81
N ASP A 130 -25.53 -11.34 8.05
CA ASP A 130 -25.46 -10.35 6.98
C ASP A 130 -24.33 -10.69 5.99
N LYS A 131 -24.60 -10.47 4.70
CA LYS A 131 -23.60 -10.60 3.64
C LYS A 131 -22.46 -9.60 3.89
N ARG A 132 -21.23 -10.10 3.83
CA ARG A 132 -20.02 -9.29 4.00
C ARG A 132 -19.25 -9.26 2.70
N ILE A 133 -18.80 -8.08 2.31
CA ILE A 133 -17.97 -7.88 1.12
C ILE A 133 -16.58 -7.47 1.61
N ALA A 134 -15.56 -8.21 1.20
CA ALA A 134 -14.18 -7.81 1.43
C ALA A 134 -13.78 -6.74 0.41
N VAL A 135 -13.29 -5.59 0.90
CA VAL A 135 -12.63 -4.60 0.05
C VAL A 135 -11.13 -4.89 0.11
N THR A 136 -10.53 -5.21 -1.03
CA THR A 136 -9.12 -5.55 -1.14
C THR A 136 -8.49 -4.84 -2.33
N ARG A 137 -7.17 -4.70 -2.30
CA ARG A 137 -6.41 -4.40 -3.52
C ARG A 137 -6.73 -5.44 -4.60
N THR A 138 -6.74 -5.00 -5.85
CA THR A 138 -7.09 -5.84 -7.02
C THR A 138 -6.02 -6.87 -7.35
N GLY A 139 -4.79 -6.67 -6.86
CA GLY A 139 -3.67 -7.55 -7.09
C GLY A 139 -2.34 -6.91 -6.70
N TYR A 140 -1.25 -7.54 -7.13
CA TYR A 140 0.12 -7.09 -6.91
C TYR A 140 1.00 -7.47 -8.10
N ASN A 141 2.11 -6.76 -8.29
CA ASN A 141 3.12 -7.17 -9.25
C ASN A 141 4.02 -8.23 -8.61
N ALA A 142 4.29 -9.32 -9.33
CA ALA A 142 5.28 -10.29 -8.91
C ALA A 142 6.64 -9.59 -8.71
N PRO A 143 7.46 -10.02 -7.74
CA PRO A 143 8.83 -9.51 -7.66
C PRO A 143 9.51 -9.77 -9.00
N ARG A 144 10.11 -8.74 -9.62
CA ARG A 144 11.04 -9.01 -10.72
C ARG A 144 12.24 -9.72 -10.12
N GLY A 145 12.62 -10.86 -10.68
CA GLY A 145 13.88 -11.51 -10.36
C GLY A 145 15.00 -10.52 -10.65
N GLY A 146 15.48 -9.84 -9.62
CA GLY A 146 16.55 -8.86 -9.70
C GLY A 146 17.64 -9.25 -8.73
N VAL A 147 18.85 -9.32 -9.28
CA VAL A 147 20.18 -9.19 -8.66
C VAL A 147 20.10 -8.84 -7.18
N ALA A 148 20.78 -9.65 -6.36
CA ALA A 148 21.00 -9.35 -4.94
C ALA A 148 21.34 -7.86 -4.76
N PRO A 149 20.84 -7.19 -3.71
CA PRO A 149 21.28 -5.83 -3.42
C PRO A 149 22.81 -5.79 -3.49
N PRO A 150 23.45 -4.76 -4.07
CA PRO A 150 24.90 -4.67 -4.03
C PRO A 150 25.28 -4.87 -2.56
N THR A 151 26.00 -5.96 -2.29
CA THR A 151 26.52 -6.24 -0.97
C THR A 151 27.17 -4.96 -0.51
N SER A 152 26.60 -4.34 0.52
CA SER A 152 27.25 -3.25 1.22
C SER A 152 28.68 -3.69 1.43
N SER A 153 29.61 -3.01 0.77
CA SER A 153 31.04 -3.26 0.89
C SER A 153 31.34 -3.47 2.38
N PRO A 154 32.07 -4.52 2.76
CA PRO A 154 32.39 -4.73 4.17
C PRO A 154 33.05 -3.45 4.66
N SER A 155 32.44 -2.79 5.65
CA SER A 155 33.08 -1.69 6.35
C SER A 155 34.44 -2.19 6.83
N PRO A 156 35.54 -1.46 6.62
CA PRO A 156 36.83 -1.88 7.12
C PRO A 156 36.72 -1.98 8.64
N SER A 157 36.94 -3.17 9.16
CA SER A 157 37.09 -3.40 10.59
C SER A 157 38.23 -2.53 11.08
N SER A 158 37.90 -1.45 11.79
CA SER A 158 38.84 -0.72 12.63
C SER A 158 39.23 -1.65 13.78
N GLY A 159 40.21 -2.51 13.52
CA GLY A 159 40.91 -3.26 14.55
C GLY A 159 41.85 -2.31 15.28
N ALA A 160 41.38 -1.70 16.35
CA ALA A 160 42.28 -1.12 17.35
C ALA A 160 43.00 -2.28 18.06
N PRO A 161 44.34 -2.30 18.12
CA PRO A 161 45.05 -3.31 18.89
C PRO A 161 44.85 -3.06 20.38
N THR A 162 44.30 -4.04 21.08
CA THR A 162 44.30 -4.13 22.55
C THR A 162 45.74 -4.13 23.06
N PRO A 163 46.14 -3.27 24.02
CA PRO A 163 47.48 -3.35 24.60
C PRO A 163 47.61 -4.63 25.43
N ALA A 164 48.68 -5.38 25.15
CA ALA A 164 49.04 -6.59 25.88
C ALA A 164 49.49 -6.26 27.32
N THR A 165 48.89 -6.95 28.29
CA THR A 165 49.32 -6.98 29.68
C THR A 165 50.67 -7.71 29.80
N PRO A 166 51.70 -7.15 30.47
CA PRO A 166 52.98 -7.85 30.67
C PRO A 166 52.84 -8.97 31.72
N PRO A 167 53.56 -10.10 31.58
CA PRO A 167 53.54 -11.17 32.57
C PRO A 167 54.34 -10.82 33.83
N ALA A 168 53.79 -11.19 34.98
CA ALA A 168 54.36 -11.03 36.30
C ALA A 168 55.67 -11.83 36.47
N THR A 169 56.72 -11.17 36.95
CA THR A 169 57.99 -11.77 37.34
C THR A 169 57.82 -12.49 38.68
N ARG A 170 57.94 -13.81 38.70
CA ARG A 170 57.99 -14.59 39.95
C ARG A 170 59.46 -14.85 40.31
N SER A 171 59.94 -14.09 41.29
CA SER A 171 61.20 -14.34 41.99
C SER A 171 61.07 -15.62 42.82
N THR A 172 61.95 -16.60 42.58
CA THR A 172 62.23 -17.67 43.55
C THR A 172 63.73 -17.76 43.75
N SER A 173 64.19 -17.20 44.87
CA SER A 173 65.50 -17.41 45.45
C SER A 173 65.65 -18.86 45.91
N ALA A 174 66.61 -19.59 45.34
CA ALA A 174 67.07 -20.86 45.88
C ALA A 174 68.32 -20.62 46.74
N THR A 175 68.27 -21.15 47.95
CA THR A 175 69.28 -21.06 49.00
C THR A 175 69.78 -22.46 49.32
N ARG A 176 71.11 -22.58 49.53
CA ARG A 176 71.92 -23.64 50.18
C ARG A 176 72.72 -24.60 49.28
N PRO A 177 73.78 -25.22 49.82
CA PRO A 177 74.51 -24.96 51.08
C PRO A 177 75.90 -24.34 50.86
#